data_AF-A0A087BSG5-F1
#
_entry.id   AF-A0A087BSG5-F1
#
_cell.length_a   1.000
_cell.length_b   1.000
_cell.length_c   1.000
_cell.angle_alpha   90.00
_cell.angle_beta   90.00
_cell.angle_gamma   90.00
#
_symmetry.space_group_name_H-M   'P 1'
#
loop_
_entity.id
_entity.type
_entity.pdbx_description
1 polymer ?
#
loop_
_entity_poly.entity_id
_entity_poly.type
_entity_poly.pdbx_seq_one_letter_code
_entity_poly.pdbx_strand_id
1 'polypeptide(L)'
;MADLPSMKNIVVAGSSADDIGMQIVEMKSQIDSYNQQVAAAAAAASAQAGVQQQLRPTSNGGGSPAAQSSGSGGGSNGGGSSNSSSSSSNNTGSNSGGGSAVGMNYGVPGGCPEGSGFCYGHSTGNSIGGGAYPSRQCTLWAYLRRSQLGLPVGSYMGNGGQWANTARGLGYLVNNTPHVGAAMVFTPGQSVGGHWTADWSYGHVAVVERVNGDGSVLISEGGTGFASFPAYEKIYGAGNYQYIHY
;
A
#
# COMPACT_ATOMS: atom_id res chain seq x y z
N MET A 1 -29.19 -32.31 28.96
CA MET A 1 -27.80 -32.81 28.96
C MET A 1 -27.67 -33.74 27.78
N ALA A 2 -27.07 -33.25 26.69
CA ALA A 2 -26.79 -34.05 25.50
C ALA A 2 -25.28 -33.94 25.26
N ASP A 3 -24.68 -35.12 25.18
CA ASP A 3 -23.26 -35.45 25.12
C ASP A 3 -22.67 -35.04 23.76
N LEU A 4 -21.52 -34.36 23.76
CA LEU A 4 -20.76 -34.00 22.55
C LEU A 4 -19.55 -34.94 22.46
N PRO A 5 -19.42 -35.74 21.39
CA PRO A 5 -18.35 -36.71 21.29
C PRO A 5 -16.98 -36.04 21.07
N SER A 6 -16.05 -36.46 21.92
CA SER A 6 -14.59 -36.31 21.84
C SER A 6 -14.05 -36.41 20.40
N MET A 7 -13.52 -35.31 19.88
CA MET A 7 -12.57 -35.34 18.76
C MET A 7 -11.14 -35.44 19.30
N LYS A 8 -10.62 -36.67 19.28
CA LYS A 8 -9.22 -37.02 19.47
C LYS A 8 -8.36 -36.35 18.38
N ASN A 9 -7.23 -35.81 18.82
CA ASN A 9 -5.95 -35.66 18.12
C ASN A 9 -5.99 -35.26 16.64
N ILE A 10 -5.75 -33.98 16.39
CA ILE A 10 -4.85 -33.57 15.31
C ILE A 10 -3.59 -33.00 15.97
N VAL A 11 -2.64 -33.90 16.22
CA VAL A 11 -1.23 -33.54 16.26
C VAL A 11 -0.80 -33.52 14.80
N VAL A 12 -0.71 -32.33 14.17
CA VAL A 12 0.10 -32.23 12.96
C VAL A 12 1.55 -32.07 13.44
N ALA A 13 2.28 -33.17 13.33
CA ALA A 13 3.72 -33.24 13.44
C ALA A 13 4.39 -32.22 12.50
N GLY A 14 5.56 -31.74 12.90
CA GLY A 14 6.23 -30.55 12.35
C GLY A 14 6.17 -30.39 10.83
N SER A 15 5.69 -29.22 10.41
CA SER A 15 5.79 -28.74 9.03
C SER A 15 7.26 -28.51 8.67
N SER A 16 7.75 -29.25 7.70
CA SER A 16 9.08 -29.07 7.13
C SER A 16 9.16 -27.70 6.42
N ALA A 17 10.36 -27.17 6.19
CA ALA A 17 10.54 -25.89 5.50
C ALA A 17 9.89 -25.87 4.11
N ASP A 18 9.80 -27.04 3.47
CA ASP A 18 9.18 -27.23 2.15
C ASP A 18 7.65 -27.09 2.22
N ASP A 19 7.00 -27.57 3.30
CA ASP A 19 5.55 -27.43 3.51
C ASP A 19 5.13 -25.97 3.77
N ILE A 20 5.99 -25.21 4.43
CA ILE A 20 5.80 -23.77 4.66
C ILE A 20 5.99 -23.01 3.34
N GLY A 21 6.99 -23.39 2.54
CA GLY A 21 7.24 -22.83 1.21
C GLY A 21 6.04 -23.01 0.29
N MET A 22 5.47 -24.22 0.23
CA MET A 22 4.29 -24.52 -0.59
C MET A 22 3.05 -23.73 -0.16
N GLN A 23 2.81 -23.61 1.15
CA GLN A 23 1.71 -22.76 1.66
C GLN A 23 1.90 -21.28 1.30
N ILE A 24 3.14 -20.77 1.35
CA ILE A 24 3.43 -19.40 0.94
C ILE A 24 3.19 -19.20 -0.55
N VAL A 25 3.57 -20.16 -1.40
CA VAL A 25 3.32 -20.10 -2.85
C VAL A 25 1.81 -20.12 -3.14
N GLU A 26 1.06 -21.00 -2.48
CA GLU A 26 -0.39 -21.06 -2.63
C GLU A 26 -1.05 -19.74 -2.19
N MET A 27 -0.67 -19.23 -1.01
CA MET A 27 -1.14 -17.92 -0.53
C MET A 27 -0.81 -16.81 -1.52
N LYS A 28 0.42 -16.75 -2.05
CA LYS A 28 0.79 -15.74 -3.06
C LYS A 28 -0.15 -15.77 -4.27
N SER A 29 -0.45 -16.95 -4.80
CA SER A 29 -1.35 -17.08 -5.95
C SER A 29 -2.78 -16.61 -5.68
N GLN A 30 -3.33 -16.89 -4.49
CA GLN A 30 -4.66 -16.39 -4.08
C GLN A 30 -4.68 -14.86 -4.02
N ILE A 31 -3.60 -14.25 -3.54
CA ILE A 31 -3.51 -12.79 -3.45
C ILE A 31 -3.34 -12.15 -4.82
N ASP A 32 -2.57 -12.76 -5.71
CA ASP A 32 -2.43 -12.28 -7.09
C ASP A 32 -3.79 -12.27 -7.81
N SER A 33 -4.62 -13.29 -7.57
CA SER A 33 -6.00 -13.31 -8.06
C SER A 33 -6.86 -12.16 -7.50
N TYR A 34 -6.75 -11.88 -6.20
CA TYR A 34 -7.43 -10.73 -5.59
C TYR A 34 -6.96 -9.39 -6.18
N ASN A 35 -5.67 -9.22 -6.44
CA ASN A 35 -5.12 -8.00 -7.02
C ASN A 35 -5.70 -7.71 -8.41
N GLN A 36 -5.88 -8.76 -9.21
CA GLN A 36 -6.54 -8.63 -10.50
C GLN A 36 -8.00 -8.18 -10.34
N GLN A 37 -8.71 -8.67 -9.32
CA GLN A 37 -10.08 -8.25 -9.03
C GLN A 37 -10.16 -6.79 -8.56
N VAL A 38 -9.26 -6.34 -7.67
CA VAL A 38 -9.23 -4.94 -7.21
C VAL A 38 -8.79 -3.99 -8.32
N ALA A 39 -7.79 -4.36 -9.12
CA ALA A 39 -7.38 -3.58 -10.28
C ALA A 39 -8.55 -3.44 -11.28
N ALA A 40 -9.30 -4.52 -11.52
CA ALA A 40 -10.51 -4.48 -12.33
C ALA A 40 -11.61 -3.59 -11.72
N ALA A 41 -11.80 -3.62 -10.39
CA ALA A 41 -12.76 -2.77 -9.70
C ALA A 41 -12.36 -1.27 -9.69
N ALA A 42 -11.07 -0.96 -9.52
CA ALA A 42 -10.53 0.39 -9.60
C ALA A 42 -10.59 0.94 -11.03
N ALA A 43 -10.30 0.11 -12.03
CA ALA A 43 -10.50 0.43 -13.45
C ALA A 43 -11.98 0.62 -13.79
N ALA A 44 -12.88 -0.16 -13.20
CA ALA A 44 -14.33 0.01 -13.36
C ALA A 44 -14.83 1.31 -12.70
N ALA A 45 -14.30 1.66 -11.52
CA ALA A 45 -14.62 2.91 -10.83
C ALA A 45 -14.10 4.15 -11.58
N SER A 46 -12.89 4.09 -12.16
CA SER A 46 -12.36 5.16 -13.01
C SER A 46 -13.07 5.24 -14.37
N ALA A 47 -13.51 4.11 -14.93
CA ALA A 47 -14.37 4.09 -16.12
C ALA A 47 -15.74 4.72 -15.85
N GLN A 48 -16.35 4.46 -14.69
CA GLN A 48 -17.62 5.10 -14.29
C GLN A 48 -17.46 6.61 -14.04
N ALA A 49 -16.33 7.04 -13.48
CA ALA A 49 -15.99 8.47 -13.37
C ALA A 49 -15.78 9.14 -14.74
N GLY A 50 -15.21 8.42 -15.72
CA GLY A 50 -15.08 8.89 -17.11
C GLY A 50 -16.42 8.99 -17.85
N VAL A 51 -17.35 8.06 -17.59
CA VAL A 51 -18.71 8.10 -18.15
C VAL A 51 -19.52 9.29 -17.61
N GLN A 52 -19.32 9.71 -16.35
CA GLN A 52 -19.95 10.93 -15.81
C GLN A 52 -19.40 12.23 -16.42
N GLN A 53 -18.16 12.25 -16.93
CA GLN A 53 -17.63 13.40 -17.67
C GLN A 53 -18.27 13.52 -19.07
N GLN A 54 -18.71 12.42 -19.67
CA GLN A 54 -19.32 12.38 -21.01
C GLN A 54 -20.84 12.61 -21.03
N LEU A 55 -21.49 12.66 -19.86
CA LEU A 55 -22.91 12.95 -19.69
C LEU A 55 -23.21 14.40 -19.26
N ARG A 56 -22.22 15.31 -19.25
CA ARG A 56 -22.47 16.74 -19.05
C ARG A 56 -23.17 17.30 -20.30
N PRO A 57 -24.41 17.85 -20.21
CA PRO A 57 -25.09 18.39 -21.38
C PRO A 57 -24.37 19.63 -21.88
N THR A 58 -24.07 19.67 -23.18
CA THR A 58 -23.62 20.87 -23.89
C THR A 58 -24.81 21.82 -24.06
N SER A 59 -24.94 22.82 -23.19
CA SER A 59 -25.90 23.90 -23.42
C SER A 59 -25.29 24.95 -24.36
N ASN A 60 -25.65 24.85 -25.64
CA ASN A 60 -25.48 25.92 -26.63
C ASN A 60 -26.33 27.14 -26.25
N GLY A 61 -25.70 28.29 -26.10
CA GLY A 61 -26.35 29.61 -26.01
C GLY A 61 -25.38 30.65 -26.57
N GLY A 62 -25.66 31.11 -27.80
CA GLY A 62 -24.75 31.96 -28.59
C GLY A 62 -24.69 33.42 -28.16
N GLY A 63 -23.60 34.07 -28.59
CA GLY A 63 -23.41 35.53 -28.51
C GLY A 63 -21.96 35.94 -28.75
N SER A 64 -21.55 36.06 -30.01
CA SER A 64 -20.42 36.91 -30.42
C SER A 64 -20.97 38.29 -30.83
N PRO A 65 -20.22 39.41 -30.69
CA PRO A 65 -19.24 39.74 -31.73
C PRO A 65 -17.92 40.42 -31.27
N ALA A 66 -16.88 40.17 -32.09
CA ALA A 66 -15.82 41.06 -32.58
C ALA A 66 -14.89 41.86 -31.63
N ALA A 67 -13.58 41.61 -31.76
CA ALA A 67 -12.64 42.62 -32.27
C ALA A 67 -11.31 41.98 -32.72
N GLN A 68 -10.89 42.37 -33.92
CA GLN A 68 -9.69 42.01 -34.67
C GLN A 68 -8.59 43.06 -34.42
N SER A 69 -7.34 42.64 -34.26
CA SER A 69 -6.18 43.48 -34.60
C SER A 69 -4.94 42.64 -34.88
N SER A 70 -4.43 42.84 -36.08
CA SER A 70 -3.29 42.25 -36.75
C SER A 70 -1.96 42.91 -36.35
N GLY A 71 -0.89 42.12 -36.29
CA GLY A 71 0.50 42.60 -36.29
C GLY A 71 1.43 41.55 -36.89
N SER A 72 1.85 41.79 -38.12
CA SER A 72 2.73 40.94 -38.95
C SER A 72 4.22 41.22 -38.74
N GLY A 73 5.05 40.20 -39.01
CA GLY A 73 6.49 40.28 -39.25
C GLY A 73 7.18 39.02 -38.71
N GLY A 74 7.79 38.10 -39.46
CA GLY A 74 8.42 38.16 -40.77
C GLY A 74 9.92 37.87 -40.60
N GLY A 75 10.41 36.70 -41.02
CA GLY A 75 11.85 36.39 -41.07
C GLY A 75 12.19 34.90 -40.98
N SER A 76 12.64 34.33 -42.10
CA SER A 76 12.88 32.90 -42.33
C SER A 76 14.35 32.48 -42.21
N ASN A 77 14.52 31.15 -42.13
CA ASN A 77 15.63 30.30 -42.63
C ASN A 77 16.82 29.92 -41.72
N GLY A 78 17.11 28.60 -41.74
CA GLY A 78 18.45 28.03 -41.63
C GLY A 78 18.54 26.78 -40.75
N GLY A 79 18.46 25.59 -41.35
CA GLY A 79 18.53 24.30 -40.66
C GLY A 79 19.95 23.84 -40.25
N GLY A 80 20.00 22.82 -39.38
CA GLY A 80 21.24 22.13 -39.00
C GLY A 80 21.03 21.13 -37.86
N SER A 81 21.27 19.85 -38.20
CA SER A 81 21.15 18.58 -37.46
C SER A 81 21.54 18.52 -35.96
N SER A 82 20.75 17.73 -35.22
CA SER A 82 21.08 16.81 -34.10
C SER A 82 21.97 17.28 -32.95
N ASN A 83 21.38 17.41 -31.75
CA ASN A 83 21.74 16.52 -30.63
C ASN A 83 20.69 16.56 -29.51
N SER A 84 20.43 15.40 -28.94
CA SER A 84 19.59 15.13 -27.77
C SER A 84 20.08 15.85 -26.51
N SER A 85 19.18 16.57 -25.83
CA SER A 85 19.00 16.62 -24.36
C SER A 85 18.19 17.85 -23.96
N SER A 86 16.93 17.64 -23.57
CA SER A 86 16.09 18.65 -22.90
C SER A 86 15.70 18.08 -21.53
N SER A 87 16.45 18.43 -20.49
CA SER A 87 16.17 19.55 -19.57
C SER A 87 15.00 19.22 -18.64
N SER A 88 15.28 18.81 -17.41
CA SER A 88 15.44 19.72 -16.26
C SER A 88 14.15 20.43 -15.92
N SER A 89 13.57 20.06 -14.78
CA SER A 89 12.72 20.95 -13.99
C SER A 89 13.33 21.05 -12.60
N ASN A 90 13.99 22.19 -12.40
CA ASN A 90 14.37 22.72 -11.11
C ASN A 90 13.16 22.82 -10.19
N ASN A 91 13.35 22.52 -8.90
CA ASN A 91 12.67 23.31 -7.89
C ASN A 91 13.61 23.55 -6.69
N THR A 92 13.88 24.84 -6.50
CA THR A 92 14.72 25.43 -5.47
C THR A 92 13.98 25.50 -4.14
N GLY A 93 14.63 24.99 -3.09
CA GLY A 93 14.68 25.60 -1.76
C GLY A 93 13.42 25.58 -0.89
N SER A 94 13.45 24.78 0.18
CA SER A 94 13.03 25.20 1.51
C SER A 94 13.60 24.26 2.58
N ASN A 95 14.54 24.78 3.37
CA ASN A 95 14.95 24.21 4.64
C ASN A 95 13.92 24.61 5.71
N SER A 96 13.26 23.64 6.34
CA SER A 96 12.69 23.82 7.67
C SER A 96 12.56 22.46 8.35
N GLY A 97 13.07 22.39 9.58
CA GLY A 97 13.21 21.16 10.37
C GLY A 97 11.87 20.48 10.68
N GLY A 98 11.93 19.16 10.68
CA GLY A 98 10.79 18.25 10.84
C GLY A 98 10.72 17.37 9.60
N GLY A 99 11.14 16.11 9.73
CA GLY A 99 11.32 15.15 8.63
C GLY A 99 10.07 14.97 7.77
N SER A 100 9.91 15.85 6.79
CA SER A 100 8.86 15.81 5.80
C SER A 100 9.41 15.04 4.61
N ALA A 101 8.74 13.94 4.27
CA ALA A 101 9.11 13.04 3.18
C ALA A 101 8.86 13.70 1.81
N VAL A 102 9.67 14.71 1.49
CA VAL A 102 9.66 15.36 0.20
C VAL A 102 10.37 14.46 -0.80
N GLY A 103 9.63 13.97 -1.80
CA GLY A 103 10.19 13.21 -2.93
C GLY A 103 9.91 11.70 -2.94
N MET A 104 9.18 11.15 -1.96
CA MET A 104 8.79 9.73 -2.00
C MET A 104 7.50 9.55 -2.82
N ASN A 105 7.56 8.70 -3.86
CA ASN A 105 6.41 8.41 -4.70
C ASN A 105 5.47 7.45 -3.96
N TYR A 106 4.35 7.97 -3.47
CA TYR A 106 3.32 7.18 -2.82
C TYR A 106 2.44 6.37 -3.80
N GLY A 107 2.75 6.35 -5.09
CA GLY A 107 2.05 5.52 -6.06
C GLY A 107 2.15 4.02 -5.77
N VAL A 108 1.02 3.33 -5.96
CA VAL A 108 0.94 1.87 -5.94
C VAL A 108 0.40 1.40 -7.31
N PRO A 109 1.02 0.43 -8.00
CA PRO A 109 2.21 -0.31 -7.61
C PRO A 109 3.46 0.58 -7.48
N GLY A 110 4.28 0.30 -6.47
CA GLY A 110 5.60 0.90 -6.30
C GLY A 110 6.65 0.25 -7.19
N GLY A 111 7.86 0.81 -7.19
CA GLY A 111 9.02 0.35 -7.95
C GLY A 111 10.07 -0.44 -7.15
N CYS A 112 9.71 -1.10 -6.05
CA CYS A 112 10.63 -1.96 -5.28
C CYS A 112 10.36 -3.44 -5.59
N PRO A 113 11.22 -4.13 -6.34
CA PRO A 113 11.05 -5.55 -6.66
C PRO A 113 11.00 -6.43 -5.41
N GLU A 114 10.25 -7.54 -5.45
CA GLU A 114 10.19 -8.51 -4.36
C GLU A 114 11.60 -9.01 -3.98
N GLY A 115 11.86 -9.09 -2.66
CA GLY A 115 13.16 -9.54 -2.14
C GLY A 115 14.27 -8.48 -2.15
N SER A 116 14.02 -7.28 -2.66
CA SER A 116 15.03 -6.21 -2.68
C SER A 116 15.47 -5.82 -1.27
N GLY A 117 16.79 -5.78 -1.02
CA GLY A 117 17.39 -5.37 0.25
C GLY A 117 17.53 -3.85 0.45
N PHE A 118 17.36 -3.07 -0.62
CA PHE A 118 17.47 -1.61 -0.61
C PHE A 118 16.52 -1.01 -1.65
N CYS A 119 15.68 -0.06 -1.23
CA CYS A 119 14.74 0.65 -2.09
C CYS A 119 14.52 2.06 -1.51
N TYR A 120 14.13 3.02 -2.34
CA TYR A 120 13.76 4.38 -1.90
C TYR A 120 14.78 5.09 -0.97
N GLY A 121 16.06 4.74 -1.06
CA GLY A 121 17.14 5.39 -0.31
C GLY A 121 17.44 4.80 1.07
N HIS A 122 16.82 3.67 1.45
CA HIS A 122 17.07 3.01 2.73
C HIS A 122 17.08 1.48 2.60
N SER A 123 17.58 0.80 3.63
CA SER A 123 17.52 -0.66 3.69
C SER A 123 16.07 -1.10 3.90
N THR A 124 15.65 -2.12 3.17
CA THR A 124 14.33 -2.73 3.40
C THR A 124 14.32 -3.68 4.60
N GLY A 125 15.50 -4.09 5.10
CA GLY A 125 15.61 -5.17 6.07
C GLY A 125 15.16 -6.54 5.55
N ASN A 126 15.03 -6.70 4.23
CA ASN A 126 14.71 -7.98 3.60
C ASN A 126 15.98 -8.82 3.43
N SER A 127 15.96 -10.05 3.93
CA SER A 127 17.11 -10.96 3.84
C SER A 127 16.72 -12.39 3.46
N ILE A 128 15.54 -12.85 3.89
CA ILE A 128 15.02 -14.20 3.59
C ILE A 128 13.57 -14.16 3.10
N GLY A 129 13.10 -12.98 2.72
CA GLY A 129 11.72 -12.72 2.38
C GLY A 129 10.72 -13.05 3.50
N GLY A 130 9.53 -13.50 3.10
CA GLY A 130 8.41 -13.76 4.00
C GLY A 130 8.54 -15.04 4.81
N GLY A 131 9.53 -15.89 4.51
CA GLY A 131 9.79 -17.12 5.28
C GLY A 131 10.19 -16.88 6.73
N ALA A 132 10.48 -15.63 7.11
CA ALA A 132 10.70 -15.20 8.48
C ALA A 132 9.42 -15.10 9.33
N TYR A 133 8.24 -15.10 8.70
CA TYR A 133 6.96 -14.94 9.39
C TYR A 133 6.17 -16.25 9.42
N PRO A 134 5.53 -16.61 10.56
CA PRO A 134 4.73 -17.82 10.62
C PRO A 134 3.52 -17.78 9.68
N SER A 135 3.13 -18.96 9.18
CA SER A 135 1.99 -19.12 8.27
C SER A 135 0.71 -18.49 8.86
N ARG A 136 -0.06 -17.84 7.98
CA ARG A 136 -1.35 -17.19 8.27
C ARG A 136 -1.35 -16.07 9.33
N GLN A 137 -0.18 -15.61 9.79
CA GLN A 137 -0.09 -14.48 10.73
C GLN A 137 -0.25 -13.13 10.03
N CYS A 138 -0.61 -12.10 10.81
CA CYS A 138 -0.78 -10.72 10.34
C CYS A 138 0.50 -10.18 9.68
N THR A 139 1.65 -10.51 10.25
CA THR A 139 2.97 -10.11 9.75
C THR A 139 3.31 -10.78 8.42
N LEU A 140 2.96 -12.06 8.23
CA LEU A 140 3.13 -12.74 6.95
C LEU A 140 2.25 -12.11 5.87
N TRP A 141 0.98 -11.85 6.18
CA TRP A 141 0.09 -11.16 5.25
C TRP A 141 0.67 -9.81 4.80
N ALA A 142 1.05 -8.97 5.77
CA ALA A 142 1.59 -7.64 5.48
C ALA A 142 2.87 -7.70 4.64
N TYR A 143 3.74 -8.67 4.88
CA TYR A 143 4.93 -8.91 4.04
C TYR A 143 4.55 -9.26 2.60
N LEU A 144 3.68 -10.25 2.42
CA LEU A 144 3.30 -10.74 1.08
C LEU A 144 2.62 -9.63 0.29
N ARG A 145 1.66 -8.94 0.92
CA ARG A 145 0.89 -7.89 0.29
C ARG A 145 1.77 -6.72 -0.13
N ARG A 146 2.66 -6.23 0.74
CA ARG A 146 3.59 -5.15 0.38
C ARG A 146 4.57 -5.53 -0.72
N SER A 147 5.04 -6.78 -0.72
CA SER A 147 5.92 -7.29 -1.78
C SER A 147 5.24 -7.24 -3.16
N GLN A 148 3.98 -7.66 -3.25
CA GLN A 148 3.21 -7.60 -4.50
C GLN A 148 2.89 -6.17 -4.95
N LEU A 149 2.71 -5.27 -3.99
CA LEU A 149 2.51 -3.86 -4.28
C LEU A 149 3.80 -3.16 -4.72
N GLY A 150 4.93 -3.86 -4.80
CA GLY A 150 6.21 -3.27 -5.18
C GLY A 150 6.73 -2.29 -4.13
N LEU A 151 6.48 -2.56 -2.85
CA LEU A 151 6.82 -1.71 -1.71
C LEU A 151 7.90 -2.37 -0.85
N PRO A 152 8.79 -1.59 -0.21
CA PRO A 152 9.83 -2.15 0.64
C PRO A 152 9.21 -2.82 1.87
N VAL A 153 9.71 -3.98 2.25
CA VAL A 153 9.28 -4.68 3.48
C VAL A 153 10.38 -5.64 3.97
N GLY A 154 10.60 -5.66 5.28
CA GLY A 154 11.67 -6.45 5.90
C GLY A 154 11.25 -7.85 6.32
N SER A 155 12.24 -8.75 6.42
CA SER A 155 12.05 -10.12 6.91
C SER A 155 11.88 -10.18 8.42
N TYR A 156 12.57 -9.32 9.19
CA TYR A 156 12.62 -9.39 10.64
C TYR A 156 12.08 -8.13 11.32
N MET A 157 10.85 -7.75 10.97
CA MET A 157 10.21 -6.54 11.52
C MET A 157 9.70 -6.73 12.96
N GLY A 158 9.66 -7.98 13.43
CA GLY A 158 9.10 -8.37 14.73
C GLY A 158 7.60 -8.69 14.66
N ASN A 159 6.95 -8.66 15.83
CA ASN A 159 5.50 -8.80 15.98
C ASN A 159 4.77 -7.58 15.41
N GLY A 160 3.47 -7.69 15.15
CA GLY A 160 2.68 -6.63 14.49
C GLY A 160 2.88 -5.23 15.09
N GLY A 161 2.80 -5.11 16.42
CA GLY A 161 2.98 -3.83 17.12
C GLY A 161 4.42 -3.29 17.15
N GLN A 162 5.42 -4.09 16.74
CA GLN A 162 6.83 -3.68 16.72
C GLN A 162 7.26 -3.08 15.39
N TRP A 163 6.51 -3.35 14.31
CA TRP A 163 6.91 -3.01 12.94
C TRP A 163 7.25 -1.52 12.78
N ALA A 164 6.48 -0.61 13.39
CA ALA A 164 6.72 0.82 13.26
C ALA A 164 8.09 1.25 13.81
N ASN A 165 8.54 0.66 14.93
CA ASN A 165 9.83 0.98 15.51
C ASN A 165 10.98 0.35 14.73
N THR A 166 10.82 -0.90 14.29
CA THR A 166 11.82 -1.56 13.42
C THR A 166 11.98 -0.81 12.10
N ALA A 167 10.88 -0.38 11.48
CA ALA A 167 10.87 0.39 10.24
C ALA A 167 11.66 1.70 10.38
N ARG A 168 11.45 2.46 11.46
CA ARG A 168 12.24 3.68 11.74
C ARG A 168 13.73 3.39 11.81
N GLY A 169 14.13 2.30 12.47
CA GLY A 169 15.53 1.89 12.57
C GLY A 169 16.15 1.52 11.22
N LEU A 170 15.33 1.06 10.26
CA LEU A 170 15.74 0.73 8.90
C LEU A 170 15.69 1.93 7.92
N GLY A 171 15.20 3.09 8.36
CA GLY A 171 15.13 4.31 7.56
C GLY A 171 13.82 4.53 6.81
N TYR A 172 12.80 3.71 7.06
CA TYR A 172 11.45 3.93 6.52
C TYR A 172 10.85 5.21 7.07
N LEU A 173 10.01 5.88 6.28
CA LEU A 173 9.10 6.88 6.83
C LEU A 173 7.98 6.22 7.62
N VAL A 174 7.85 6.65 8.88
CA VAL A 174 6.75 6.26 9.75
C VAL A 174 6.05 7.48 10.31
N ASN A 175 4.77 7.64 10.00
CA ASN A 175 3.93 8.74 10.48
C ASN A 175 2.51 8.26 10.78
N ASN A 176 1.55 9.19 10.96
CA ASN A 176 0.14 8.88 11.25
C ASN A 176 -0.79 9.17 10.06
N THR A 177 -0.22 9.33 8.85
CA THR A 177 -0.98 9.66 7.64
C THR A 177 -1.31 8.36 6.89
N PRO A 178 -2.60 8.01 6.73
CA PRO A 178 -2.98 6.84 5.95
C PRO A 178 -2.62 7.03 4.47
N HIS A 179 -2.07 5.98 3.88
CA HIS A 179 -1.74 5.95 2.46
C HIS A 179 -1.94 4.53 1.93
N VAL A 180 -2.40 4.39 0.68
CA VAL A 180 -2.59 3.07 0.05
C VAL A 180 -1.25 2.30 0.02
N GLY A 181 -1.27 1.04 0.40
CA GLY A 181 -0.08 0.18 0.51
C GLY A 181 0.77 0.40 1.77
N ALA A 182 0.49 1.44 2.57
CA ALA A 182 1.16 1.59 3.87
C ALA A 182 0.80 0.43 4.80
N ALA A 183 1.76 -0.01 5.63
CA ALA A 183 1.46 -0.94 6.71
C ALA A 183 0.92 -0.16 7.90
N MET A 184 -0.33 -0.40 8.27
CA MET A 184 -0.96 0.12 9.48
C MET A 184 -0.55 -0.73 10.67
N VAL A 185 0.08 -0.12 11.67
CA VAL A 185 0.58 -0.77 12.89
C VAL A 185 -0.34 -0.46 14.06
N PHE A 186 -0.73 -1.52 14.77
CA PHE A 186 -1.48 -1.46 16.00
C PHE A 186 -0.59 -1.90 17.15
N THR A 187 -0.35 -0.99 18.09
CA THR A 187 0.42 -1.30 19.29
C THR A 187 -0.32 -2.32 20.18
N PRO A 188 0.38 -3.07 21.04
CA PRO A 188 -0.27 -4.06 21.89
C PRO A 188 -1.39 -3.47 22.75
N GLY A 189 -2.58 -4.09 22.73
CA GLY A 189 -3.76 -3.61 23.46
C GLY A 189 -4.46 -2.39 22.84
N GLN A 190 -4.05 -1.93 21.66
CA GLN A 190 -4.69 -0.79 21.00
C GLN A 190 -6.07 -1.17 20.46
N SER A 191 -7.06 -0.28 20.63
CA SER A 191 -8.37 -0.44 20.01
C SER A 191 -8.28 -0.32 18.48
N VAL A 192 -8.87 -1.26 17.77
CA VAL A 192 -8.92 -1.34 16.31
C VAL A 192 -10.32 -0.95 15.85
N GLY A 193 -10.42 0.21 15.19
CA GLY A 193 -11.67 0.75 14.65
C GLY A 193 -12.82 0.87 15.68
N GLY A 194 -12.53 0.84 16.97
CA GLY A 194 -13.52 0.89 18.05
C GLY A 194 -14.31 -0.41 18.29
N HIS A 195 -13.96 -1.53 17.66
CA HIS A 195 -14.77 -2.75 17.73
C HIS A 195 -14.01 -4.02 18.13
N TRP A 196 -12.68 -4.01 18.13
CA TRP A 196 -11.87 -5.03 18.81
C TRP A 196 -10.56 -4.43 19.34
N THR A 197 -9.76 -5.26 20.00
CA THR A 197 -8.49 -4.87 20.64
C THR A 197 -7.37 -5.72 20.10
N ALA A 198 -6.32 -5.08 19.58
CA ALA A 198 -5.10 -5.74 19.13
C ALA A 198 -4.51 -6.58 20.26
N ASP A 199 -3.87 -7.70 19.91
CA ASP A 199 -3.32 -8.61 20.91
C ASP A 199 -2.41 -7.87 21.92
N TRP A 200 -2.59 -8.17 23.20
CA TRP A 200 -1.92 -7.45 24.30
C TRP A 200 -0.42 -7.70 24.38
N SER A 201 0.10 -8.76 23.76
CA SER A 201 1.52 -9.09 23.73
C SER A 201 2.16 -8.74 22.39
N TYR A 202 1.45 -9.00 21.29
CA TYR A 202 2.02 -8.95 19.94
C TYR A 202 1.64 -7.68 19.16
N GLY A 203 0.54 -7.02 19.54
CA GLY A 203 -0.09 -6.01 18.69
C GLY A 203 -0.57 -6.60 17.38
N HIS A 204 -0.71 -5.78 16.35
CA HIS A 204 -1.20 -6.21 15.04
C HIS A 204 -0.64 -5.35 13.91
N VAL A 205 -0.69 -5.88 12.68
CA VAL A 205 -0.32 -5.12 11.47
C VAL A 205 -1.22 -5.51 10.30
N ALA A 206 -1.63 -4.52 9.52
CA ALA A 206 -2.47 -4.69 8.34
C ALA A 206 -1.98 -3.81 7.19
N VAL A 207 -2.47 -4.03 5.97
CA VAL A 207 -2.12 -3.19 4.81
C VAL A 207 -3.31 -2.36 4.39
N VAL A 208 -3.08 -1.06 4.15
CA VAL A 208 -4.11 -0.15 3.67
C VAL A 208 -4.39 -0.44 2.19
N GLU A 209 -5.59 -0.92 1.90
CA GLU A 209 -6.04 -1.17 0.52
C GLU A 209 -6.67 0.07 -0.11
N ARG A 210 -7.30 0.92 0.71
CA ARG A 210 -7.95 2.14 0.25
C ARG A 210 -8.06 3.17 1.37
N VAL A 211 -7.89 4.44 1.02
CA VAL A 211 -8.26 5.59 1.86
C VAL A 211 -9.54 6.20 1.28
N ASN A 212 -10.61 6.22 2.07
CA ASN A 212 -11.92 6.71 1.63
C ASN A 212 -12.03 8.23 1.84
N GLY A 213 -12.97 8.88 1.13
CA GLY A 213 -13.18 10.32 1.24
C GLY A 213 -13.69 10.79 2.61
N ASP A 214 -14.26 9.89 3.42
CA ASP A 214 -14.70 10.16 4.80
C ASP A 214 -13.55 10.01 5.82
N GLY A 215 -12.32 9.75 5.38
CA GLY A 215 -11.16 9.53 6.23
C GLY A 215 -11.06 8.14 6.86
N SER A 216 -12.03 7.25 6.61
CA SER A 216 -11.90 5.84 6.95
C SER A 216 -10.95 5.13 5.98
N VAL A 217 -10.36 4.03 6.42
CA VAL A 217 -9.49 3.21 5.59
C VAL A 217 -10.02 1.79 5.48
N LEU A 218 -9.94 1.21 4.28
CA LEU A 218 -10.11 -0.24 4.10
C LEU A 218 -8.73 -0.88 4.29
N ILE A 219 -8.65 -1.86 5.19
CA ILE A 219 -7.44 -2.65 5.39
C ILE A 219 -7.65 -4.08 4.91
N SER A 220 -6.55 -4.75 4.58
CA SER A 220 -6.46 -6.20 4.45
C SER A 220 -5.51 -6.74 5.51
N GLU A 221 -5.87 -7.86 6.11
CA GLU A 221 -5.12 -8.42 7.23
C GLU A 221 -5.13 -9.95 7.27
N GLY A 222 -4.14 -10.49 7.95
CA GLY A 222 -4.07 -11.89 8.33
C GLY A 222 -4.09 -12.04 9.84
N GLY A 223 -4.04 -13.25 10.35
CA GLY A 223 -3.97 -13.50 11.79
C GLY A 223 -4.84 -14.65 12.25
N THR A 224 -4.47 -15.22 13.39
CA THR A 224 -5.30 -16.22 14.06
C THR A 224 -6.57 -15.56 14.60
N GLY A 225 -7.74 -16.13 14.28
CA GLY A 225 -9.05 -15.62 14.73
C GLY A 225 -9.88 -14.94 13.64
N PHE A 226 -9.29 -14.60 12.49
CA PHE A 226 -10.03 -14.12 11.33
C PHE A 226 -10.65 -15.28 10.53
N ALA A 227 -11.86 -15.06 10.01
CA ALA A 227 -12.62 -16.05 9.25
C ALA A 227 -12.01 -16.37 7.88
N SER A 228 -11.28 -15.42 7.30
CA SER A 228 -10.60 -15.54 6.01
C SER A 228 -9.15 -15.06 6.12
N PHE A 229 -8.33 -15.43 5.14
CA PHE A 229 -6.97 -14.94 4.99
C PHE A 229 -6.76 -14.55 3.51
N PRO A 230 -6.79 -13.25 3.17
CA PRO A 230 -6.96 -12.12 4.09
C PRO A 230 -8.40 -11.94 4.59
N ALA A 231 -8.55 -11.26 5.71
CA ALA A 231 -9.77 -10.57 6.11
C ALA A 231 -9.71 -9.10 5.67
N TYR A 232 -10.89 -8.48 5.55
CA TYR A 232 -11.03 -7.07 5.22
C TYR A 232 -11.96 -6.41 6.21
N GLU A 233 -11.53 -5.26 6.71
CA GLU A 233 -12.36 -4.43 7.55
C GLU A 233 -12.12 -2.94 7.29
N LYS A 234 -13.11 -2.14 7.66
CA LYS A 234 -13.04 -0.69 7.55
C LYS A 234 -12.70 -0.11 8.92
N ILE A 235 -11.62 0.67 8.97
CA ILE A 235 -11.13 1.33 10.17
C ILE A 235 -11.51 2.81 10.14
N TYR A 236 -12.14 3.26 11.22
CA TYR A 236 -12.38 4.67 11.52
C TYR A 236 -11.31 5.21 12.45
N GLY A 237 -11.16 6.55 12.49
CA GLY A 237 -10.12 7.19 13.30
C GLY A 237 -8.71 6.83 12.81
N ALA A 238 -8.52 6.76 11.49
CA ALA A 238 -7.29 6.32 10.85
C ALA A 238 -6.04 7.09 11.35
N GLY A 239 -6.18 8.35 11.78
CA GLY A 239 -5.07 9.13 12.36
C GLY A 239 -4.51 8.61 13.70
N ASN A 240 -5.20 7.66 14.35
CA ASN A 240 -4.77 7.08 15.64
C ASN A 240 -3.66 6.02 15.50
N TYR A 241 -3.34 5.60 14.27
CA TYR A 241 -2.43 4.49 13.99
C TYR A 241 -1.15 4.97 13.34
N GLN A 242 -0.09 4.16 13.45
CA GLN A 242 1.18 4.42 12.79
C GLN A 242 1.20 3.72 11.44
N TYR A 243 1.76 4.38 10.43
CA TYR A 243 1.84 3.91 9.06
C TYR A 243 3.27 3.86 8.61
N ILE A 244 3.68 2.70 8.10
CA ILE A 244 4.99 2.50 7.49
C ILE A 244 4.85 2.68 5.99
N HIS A 245 5.59 3.64 5.45
CA HIS A 245 5.59 3.98 4.02
C HIS A 245 6.81 3.36 3.33
N TYR A 246 7.47 4.10 2.45
CA TYR A 246 8.77 3.73 1.89
C TYR A 246 9.81 3.91 2.98
#